data_AF-A0A257L0H6-F1
#
_entry.id   AF-A0A257L0H6-F1
#
_cell.length_a   1.000
_cell.length_b   1.000
_cell.length_c   1.000
_cell.angle_alpha   90.00
_cell.angle_beta   90.00
_cell.angle_gamma   90.00
#
_symmetry.space_group_name_H-M   'P 1'
#
loop_
_entity.id
_entity.type
_entity.pdbx_description
1 polymer ?
#
loop_
_entity_poly.entity_id
_entity_poly.type
_entity_poly.pdbx_seq_one_letter_code
_entity_poly.pdbx_strand_id
1 'polypeptide(L)'
;MLPPMTLTTRLDGQRVLITQADTFMGPDLTEVFTRLGATVIGDTRALGDDPAASAAAVADAGHVDTLLLHLAIPAPSPPAQSIGAADWRSCFAPMVGPL
;
A
#
# COMPACT_ATOMS: atom_id res chain seq x y z
N MET A 1 -13.38 7.19 -30.24
CA MET A 1 -14.61 6.99 -29.46
C MET A 1 -14.25 6.01 -28.36
N LEU A 2 -14.18 6.43 -27.08
CA LEU A 2 -13.90 5.47 -26.01
C LEU A 2 -15.12 4.54 -25.87
N PRO A 3 -14.91 3.22 -25.68
CA PRO A 3 -16.00 2.31 -25.40
C PRO A 3 -16.73 2.71 -24.10
N PRO A 4 -18.03 2.38 -23.96
CA PRO A 4 -18.76 2.66 -22.74
C PRO A 4 -18.10 1.96 -21.55
N MET A 5 -17.77 2.71 -20.51
CA MET A 5 -17.25 2.15 -19.25
C MET A 5 -18.38 1.41 -18.54
N THR A 6 -18.28 0.08 -18.52
CA THR A 6 -19.15 -0.75 -17.69
C THR A 6 -18.64 -0.68 -16.26
N LEU A 7 -19.46 -0.18 -15.33
CA LEU A 7 -19.15 -0.21 -13.90
C LEU A 7 -19.20 -1.66 -13.42
N THR A 8 -18.06 -2.20 -13.03
CA THR A 8 -17.91 -3.55 -12.49
C THR A 8 -16.99 -3.50 -11.27
N THR A 9 -17.20 -4.42 -10.33
CA THR A 9 -16.29 -4.64 -9.19
C THR A 9 -15.21 -5.67 -9.50
N ARG A 10 -15.23 -6.28 -10.70
CA ARG A 10 -14.20 -7.21 -11.17
C ARG A 10 -12.91 -6.47 -11.54
N LEU A 11 -11.78 -7.13 -11.25
CA LEU A 11 -10.41 -6.67 -11.53
C LEU A 11 -9.68 -7.63 -12.48
N ASP A 12 -10.43 -8.39 -13.28
CA ASP A 12 -9.87 -9.34 -14.24
C ASP A 12 -8.85 -8.67 -15.17
N GLY A 13 -7.65 -9.24 -15.25
CA GLY A 13 -6.57 -8.74 -16.10
C GLY A 13 -5.75 -7.59 -15.50
N GLN A 14 -6.18 -6.99 -14.38
CA GLN A 14 -5.41 -5.94 -13.71
C GLN A 14 -4.26 -6.55 -12.89
N ARG A 15 -3.07 -5.98 -13.03
CA ARG A 15 -1.91 -6.23 -12.18
C ARG A 15 -1.82 -5.17 -11.10
N VAL A 16 -1.94 -5.58 -9.84
CA VAL A 16 -2.06 -4.66 -8.70
C VAL A 16 -0.88 -4.85 -7.75
N LEU A 17 -0.06 -3.81 -7.57
CA LEU A 17 0.95 -3.76 -6.53
C LEU A 17 0.32 -3.28 -5.22
N ILE A 18 0.43 -4.06 -4.15
CA ILE A 18 0.00 -3.70 -2.80
C ILE A 18 1.26 -3.58 -1.93
N THR A 19 1.49 -2.40 -1.35
CA THR A 19 2.62 -2.16 -0.43
C THR A 19 2.29 -2.65 0.98
N GLN A 20 3.32 -3.05 1.73
CA GLN A 20 3.19 -3.62 3.08
C GLN A 20 2.08 -4.67 3.21
N ALA A 21 2.01 -5.58 2.24
CA ALA A 21 0.91 -6.52 2.02
C ALA A 21 0.74 -7.58 3.13
N ASP A 22 1.68 -7.69 4.06
CA ASP A 22 1.68 -8.61 5.19
C ASP A 22 1.28 -7.95 6.52
N THR A 23 1.06 -6.65 6.53
CA THR A 23 0.70 -5.87 7.73
C THR A 23 -0.76 -5.42 7.70
N PHE A 24 -1.36 -5.19 8.87
CA PHE A 24 -2.72 -4.66 9.01
C PHE A 24 -3.74 -5.31 8.05
N MET A 25 -4.34 -4.54 7.13
CA MET A 25 -5.33 -5.03 6.16
C MET A 25 -4.69 -5.67 4.91
N GLY A 26 -3.37 -5.67 4.79
CA GLY A 26 -2.64 -6.20 3.63
C GLY A 26 -3.03 -7.63 3.23
N PRO A 27 -3.12 -8.59 4.18
CA PRO A 27 -3.53 -9.96 3.86
C PRO A 27 -4.96 -10.04 3.31
N ASP A 28 -5.90 -9.33 3.94
CA ASP A 28 -7.30 -9.30 3.51
C ASP A 28 -7.46 -8.59 2.15
N LEU A 29 -6.73 -7.49 1.93
CA LEU A 29 -6.69 -6.78 0.65
C LEU A 29 -6.16 -7.68 -0.46
N THR A 30 -5.08 -8.42 -0.18
CA THR A 30 -4.50 -9.40 -1.12
C THR A 30 -5.52 -10.47 -1.49
N GLU A 31 -6.20 -11.05 -0.49
CA GLU A 31 -7.22 -12.08 -0.70
C GLU A 31 -8.39 -11.54 -1.53
N VAL A 32 -8.95 -10.38 -1.15
CA VAL A 32 -10.10 -9.79 -1.83
C VAL A 32 -9.77 -9.42 -3.26
N PHE A 33 -8.63 -8.76 -3.52
CA PHE A 33 -8.24 -8.37 -4.88
C PHE A 33 -8.01 -9.59 -5.76
N THR A 34 -7.38 -10.64 -5.23
CA THR A 34 -7.22 -11.92 -5.93
C THR A 34 -8.58 -12.53 -6.27
N ARG A 35 -9.53 -12.56 -5.32
CA ARG A 35 -10.90 -13.05 -5.55
C ARG A 35 -11.64 -12.25 -6.61
N LEU A 36 -11.39 -10.94 -6.69
CA LEU A 36 -11.95 -10.04 -7.70
C LEU A 36 -11.30 -10.21 -9.09
N GLY A 37 -10.25 -11.04 -9.23
CA GLY A 37 -9.63 -11.38 -10.53
C GLY A 37 -8.31 -10.66 -10.81
N ALA A 38 -7.79 -9.86 -9.88
CA ALA A 38 -6.51 -9.19 -10.05
C ALA A 38 -5.34 -10.19 -9.95
N THR A 39 -4.27 -9.91 -10.69
CA THR A 39 -2.94 -10.45 -10.38
C THR A 39 -2.32 -9.56 -9.30
N VAL A 40 -2.32 -10.02 -8.05
CA VAL A 40 -1.76 -9.27 -6.92
C VAL A 40 -0.26 -9.49 -6.81
N ILE A 41 0.49 -8.40 -6.68
CA ILE A 41 1.91 -8.36 -6.38
C ILE A 41 2.04 -7.75 -4.99
N GLY A 42 2.26 -8.59 -3.98
CA GLY A 42 2.44 -8.12 -2.61
C GLY A 42 3.90 -7.74 -2.36
N ASP A 43 4.14 -6.47 -2.04
CA ASP A 43 5.40 -6.00 -1.48
C ASP A 43 5.29 -5.89 0.04
N THR A 44 6.28 -6.38 0.78
CA THR A 44 6.27 -6.41 2.25
C THR A 44 7.31 -5.49 2.87
N ARG A 45 7.85 -4.53 2.09
CA ARG A 45 8.91 -3.63 2.57
C ARG A 45 8.28 -2.49 3.36
N ALA A 46 8.96 -2.09 4.43
CA ALA A 46 8.70 -0.80 5.07
C ALA A 46 9.30 0.30 4.18
N LEU A 47 8.45 1.08 3.51
CA LEU A 47 8.91 2.08 2.54
C LEU A 47 9.55 3.33 3.17
N GLY A 48 9.33 3.55 4.47
CA GLY A 48 9.87 4.70 5.20
C GLY A 48 11.32 4.55 5.67
N ASP A 49 11.88 3.34 5.67
CA ASP A 49 13.19 3.05 6.26
C ASP A 49 14.35 3.31 5.28
N ASP A 50 14.13 3.07 3.99
CA ASP A 50 15.12 3.23 2.92
C ASP A 50 14.54 4.09 1.79
N PRO A 51 15.17 5.24 1.44
CA PRO A 51 14.77 6.07 0.30
C PRO A 51 14.70 5.33 -1.04
N ALA A 52 15.42 4.22 -1.21
CA ALA A 52 15.40 3.41 -2.42
C ALA A 52 14.26 2.36 -2.43
N ALA A 53 13.58 2.13 -1.31
CA ALA A 53 12.58 1.06 -1.17
C ALA A 53 11.42 1.21 -2.16
N SER A 54 10.89 2.42 -2.32
CA SER A 54 9.78 2.68 -3.26
C SER A 54 10.18 2.38 -4.71
N ALA A 55 11.39 2.79 -5.11
CA ALA A 55 11.89 2.53 -6.47
C ALA A 55 12.11 1.03 -6.69
N ALA A 56 12.66 0.32 -5.70
CA ALA A 56 12.85 -1.12 -5.77
C ALA A 56 11.52 -1.89 -5.83
N ALA A 57 10.52 -1.49 -5.04
CA ALA A 57 9.19 -2.11 -5.05
C ALA A 57 8.52 -2.03 -6.43
N VAL A 58 8.59 -0.87 -7.09
CA VAL A 58 8.04 -0.70 -8.44
C VAL A 58 8.85 -1.47 -9.48
N ALA A 59 10.19 -1.41 -9.40
CA ALA A 59 11.07 -2.12 -10.34
C ALA A 59 10.85 -3.64 -10.30
N ASP A 60 10.75 -4.22 -9.10
CA ASP A 60 10.54 -5.66 -8.92
C ASP A 60 9.13 -6.10 -9.35
N ALA A 61 8.12 -5.24 -9.18
CA ALA A 61 6.75 -5.52 -9.61
C ALA A 61 6.60 -5.55 -11.16
N GLY A 62 7.49 -4.86 -11.87
CA GLY A 62 7.44 -4.69 -13.32
C GLY A 62 6.24 -3.85 -13.74
N HIS A 63 5.55 -4.26 -14.81
CA HIS A 63 4.33 -3.57 -15.25
C HIS A 63 3.19 -3.77 -14.24
N VAL A 64 2.57 -2.66 -13.82
CA VAL A 64 1.40 -2.65 -12.94
C VAL A 64 0.35 -1.69 -13.50
N ASP A 65 -0.92 -2.06 -13.37
CA ASP A 65 -2.06 -1.23 -13.80
C ASP A 65 -2.60 -0.39 -12.64
N THR A 66 -2.32 -0.80 -11.40
CA THR A 66 -2.78 -0.13 -10.19
C THR A 66 -1.77 -0.28 -9.07
N LEU A 67 -1.49 0.82 -8.37
CA LEU A 67 -0.76 0.84 -7.10
C LEU A 67 -1.76 1.06 -5.97
N LEU A 68 -1.87 0.09 -5.08
CA LEU A 68 -2.51 0.27 -3.78
C LEU A 68 -1.42 0.61 -2.76
N LEU A 69 -1.24 1.91 -2.53
CA LEU A 69 -0.33 2.41 -1.51
C LEU A 69 -0.95 2.20 -0.11
N HIS A 70 -0.78 1.00 0.41
CA HIS A 70 -1.17 0.62 1.74
C HIS A 70 0.03 0.82 2.68
N LEU A 71 -0.07 1.82 3.55
CA LEU A 71 0.96 2.19 4.52
C LEU A 71 0.39 1.97 5.92
N ALA A 72 1.00 1.05 6.66
CA ALA A 72 0.56 0.72 8.01
C ALA A 72 1.72 0.85 8.98
N ILE A 73 1.41 1.34 10.18
CA ILE A 73 2.32 1.40 11.31
C ILE A 73 1.60 0.87 12.55
N PRO A 74 2.32 0.34 13.55
CA PRO A 74 1.73 0.11 14.87
C PRO A 74 1.12 1.40 15.39
N ALA A 75 -0.12 1.37 15.86
CA ALA A 75 -0.81 2.56 16.36
C ALA A 75 -0.24 2.94 17.75
N PRO A 76 0.49 4.06 17.88
CA PRO A 76 0.89 4.53 19.20
C PRO A 76 -0.34 5.05 19.95
N SER A 77 -0.42 4.75 21.25
CA SER A 77 -1.56 5.12 22.11
C SER A 77 -1.16 5.89 23.39
N PRO A 78 -0.24 6.89 23.33
CA PRO A 78 -0.01 7.75 24.48
C PRO A 78 -1.24 8.65 24.74
N PRO A 79 -1.43 9.13 25.98
CA PRO A 79 -2.41 10.18 26.25
C PRO A 79 -2.19 11.39 25.33
N ALA A 80 -3.27 12.01 24.85
CA ALA A 80 -3.18 13.09 23.85
C ALA A 80 -2.26 14.25 24.30
N GLN A 81 -2.30 14.60 25.58
CA GLN A 81 -1.45 15.62 26.19
C GLN A 81 0.04 15.26 26.28
N SER A 82 0.38 13.99 26.07
CA SER A 82 1.74 13.45 26.13
C SER A 82 2.36 13.25 24.75
N ILE A 83 1.60 13.49 23.67
CA ILE A 83 2.11 13.38 22.28
C ILE A 83 3.13 14.50 22.03
N GLY A 84 4.39 14.11 21.87
CA GLY A 84 5.47 15.01 21.51
C GLY A 84 5.75 15.05 20.01
N ALA A 85 6.70 15.90 19.63
CA ALA A 85 7.16 16.01 18.24
C ALA A 85 7.80 14.72 17.71
N ALA A 86 8.39 13.90 18.59
CA ALA A 86 8.95 12.61 18.22
C ALA A 86 7.86 11.59 17.85
N ASP A 87 6.81 11.48 18.68
CA ASP A 87 5.65 10.61 18.44
C ASP A 87 4.95 11.01 17.13
N TRP A 88 4.78 12.32 16.92
CA TRP A 88 4.24 12.84 15.67
C TRP A 88 5.08 12.42 14.46
N ARG A 89 6.41 12.63 14.51
CA ARG A 89 7.29 12.24 13.40
C ARG A 89 7.29 10.74 13.14
N SER A 90 7.25 9.90 14.19
CA SER A 90 7.19 8.45 14.01
C SER A 90 5.92 7.98 13.31
N CYS A 91 4.81 8.71 13.44
CA CYS A 91 3.59 8.41 12.70
C CYS A 91 3.66 8.88 11.25
N PHE A 92 4.06 10.13 11.03
CA PHE A 92 3.93 10.77 9.72
C PHE A 92 5.05 10.41 8.74
N ALA A 93 6.29 10.22 9.21
CA ALA A 93 7.41 9.94 8.32
C ALA A 93 7.18 8.67 7.47
N PRO A 94 6.71 7.53 8.03
CA PRO A 94 6.42 6.34 7.23
C PRO A 94 5.21 6.48 6.30
N MET A 95 4.27 7.38 6.59
CA MET A 95 3.05 7.57 5.81
C MET A 95 3.18 8.60 4.68
N VAL A 96 4.03 9.62 4.87
CA VAL A 96 4.19 10.76 3.96
C VAL A 96 5.52 10.74 3.23
N GLY A 97 6.59 10.27 3.88
CA GLY A 97 7.92 10.20 3.25
C GLY A 97 7.97 9.38 1.97
N PRO A 98 7.20 8.28 1.84
CA PRO A 98 7.17 7.50 0.60
C PRO A 98 6.37 8.11 -0.58
N LEU A 99 5.68 9.24 -0.39
CA LEU A 99 4.90 9.95 -1.42
C LEU A 99 5.75 10.96 -2.19
#